data_AF-A0A448NYS6-F1
#
_entry.id   AF-A0A448NYS6-F1
#
_cell.length_a   1.000
_cell.length_b   1.000
_cell.length_c   1.000
_cell.angle_alpha   90.00
_cell.angle_beta   90.00
_cell.angle_gamma   90.00
#
_symmetry.space_group_name_H-M   'P 1'
#
loop_
_entity.id
_entity.type
_entity.pdbx_description
1 polymer ?
#
loop_
_entity_poly.entity_id
_entity_poly.type
_entity_poly.pdbx_seq_one_letter_code
_entity_poly.pdbx_strand_id
1 'polypeptide(L)'
;MSRDSVEASDLAFASLWSIGAHVEIVRRSDTELDLAMNSGKNLIELCTFKARATSDSSGHTHIVVGGLDTYKTSQEKYMGFIPVGPKLITGMAQYKNFLNGVSKLLTARDNTAQVTIAQAA
;
A
#
# COMPACT_ATOMS: atom_id res chain seq x y z
N MET A 1 -13.47 -13.62 -18.13
CA MET A 1 -13.02 -12.52 -17.23
C MET A 1 -14.03 -12.41 -16.11
N SER A 2 -13.64 -12.77 -14.88
CA SER A 2 -14.58 -12.92 -13.75
C SER A 2 -14.99 -11.55 -13.18
N ARG A 3 -16.29 -11.35 -12.97
CA ARG A 3 -16.90 -10.15 -12.37
C ARG A 3 -16.27 -9.77 -11.01
N ASP A 4 -15.83 -10.76 -10.25
CA ASP A 4 -15.27 -10.57 -8.90
C ASP A 4 -13.94 -9.81 -8.90
N SER A 5 -13.15 -9.96 -9.97
CA SER A 5 -11.86 -9.28 -10.11
C SER A 5 -12.00 -7.79 -10.41
N VAL A 6 -13.15 -7.36 -10.96
CA VAL A 6 -13.46 -5.95 -11.24
C VAL A 6 -13.88 -5.23 -9.96
N GLU A 7 -14.74 -5.85 -9.14
CA GLU A 7 -15.16 -5.28 -7.85
C GLU A 7 -14.00 -5.12 -6.85
N ALA A 8 -13.07 -6.08 -6.83
CA ALA A 8 -11.89 -6.00 -5.96
C ALA A 8 -10.95 -4.84 -6.33
N SER A 9 -10.70 -4.62 -7.63
CA SER A 9 -9.99 -3.42 -8.11
C SER A 9 -10.74 -2.16 -7.72
N ASP A 10 -12.04 -2.11 -8.01
CA ASP A 10 -12.83 -0.90 -7.79
C ASP A 10 -12.87 -0.52 -6.31
N LEU A 11 -12.95 -1.48 -5.38
CA LEU A 11 -12.89 -1.21 -3.94
C LEU A 11 -11.49 -0.76 -3.46
N ALA A 12 -10.43 -1.40 -3.94
CA ALA A 12 -9.06 -1.05 -3.60
C ALA A 12 -8.74 0.39 -4.02
N PHE A 13 -9.05 0.72 -5.28
CA PHE A 13 -8.76 2.02 -5.85
C PHE A 13 -9.77 3.08 -5.41
N ALA A 14 -11.06 2.77 -5.22
CA ALA A 14 -12.05 3.71 -4.67
C ALA A 14 -11.67 4.21 -3.27
N SER A 15 -11.02 3.37 -2.45
CA SER A 15 -10.53 3.77 -1.13
C SER A 15 -9.37 4.77 -1.17
N LEU A 16 -8.60 4.79 -2.26
CA LEU A 16 -7.60 5.83 -2.51
C LEU A 16 -8.29 7.15 -2.87
N TRP A 17 -9.32 7.07 -3.73
CA TRP A 17 -10.08 8.25 -4.19
C TRP A 17 -10.90 8.93 -3.10
N SER A 18 -11.43 8.20 -2.09
CA SER A 18 -12.32 8.76 -1.07
C SER A 18 -11.68 9.83 -0.17
N ILE A 19 -10.36 9.97 -0.23
CA ILE A 19 -9.55 10.90 0.58
C ILE A 19 -8.47 11.60 -0.25
N GLY A 20 -8.56 11.47 -1.58
CA GLY A 20 -7.60 12.03 -2.53
C GLY A 20 -6.22 11.37 -2.50
N ALA A 21 -6.03 10.22 -1.86
CA ALA A 21 -4.75 9.54 -1.92
C ALA A 21 -4.52 8.98 -3.34
N HIS A 22 -3.28 9.04 -3.82
CA HIS A 22 -2.87 8.47 -5.11
C HIS A 22 -1.61 7.64 -4.90
N VAL A 23 -1.54 6.47 -5.54
CA VAL A 23 -0.35 5.62 -5.53
C VAL A 23 0.32 5.73 -6.89
N GLU A 24 1.60 6.09 -6.89
CA GLU A 24 2.43 6.16 -8.09
C GLU A 24 3.57 5.14 -8.04
N ILE A 25 4.01 4.71 -9.23
CA ILE A 25 5.21 3.89 -9.38
C ILE A 25 6.38 4.85 -9.55
N VAL A 26 7.24 4.94 -8.53
CA VAL A 26 8.41 5.81 -8.52
C VAL A 26 9.55 5.17 -9.32
N ARG A 27 9.73 3.86 -9.17
CA ARG A 27 10.73 3.09 -9.92
C ARG A 27 10.18 1.73 -10.25
N ARG A 28 10.57 1.22 -11.42
CA ARG A 28 10.28 -0.13 -11.87
C ARG A 28 11.56 -0.86 -12.23
N SER A 29 11.62 -2.13 -11.84
CA SER A 29 12.58 -3.12 -12.32
C SER A 29 11.83 -4.38 -12.76
N ASP A 30 12.57 -5.42 -13.15
CA ASP A 30 11.98 -6.67 -13.63
C ASP A 30 11.18 -7.41 -12.54
N THR A 31 11.60 -7.29 -11.27
CA THR A 31 11.01 -8.03 -10.15
C THR A 31 10.53 -7.14 -9.00
N GLU A 32 10.77 -5.83 -9.06
CA GLU A 32 10.44 -4.91 -7.98
C GLU A 32 9.86 -3.59 -8.49
N LEU A 33 8.85 -3.09 -7.77
CA LEU A 33 8.26 -1.77 -7.90
C LEU A 33 8.49 -0.99 -6.60
N ASP A 34 9.03 0.22 -6.74
CA ASP A 34 9.04 1.20 -5.66
C ASP A 34 7.79 2.08 -5.81
N LEU A 35 6.97 2.15 -4.76
CA LEU A 35 5.67 2.78 -4.76
C LEU A 35 5.66 3.96 -3.78
N ALA A 36 5.05 5.07 -4.19
CA ALA A 36 4.78 6.22 -3.33
C ALA A 36 3.28 6.44 -3.22
N MET A 37 2.80 6.63 -2.00
CA MET A 37 1.44 7.08 -1.72
C MET A 37 1.47 8.56 -1.37
N ASN A 38 0.79 9.37 -2.18
CA ASN A 38 0.68 10.81 -2.01
C ASN A 38 -0.73 11.22 -1.59
N SER A 39 -0.87 12.37 -0.95
CA SER A 39 -2.16 13.01 -0.69
C SER A 39 -2.75 13.67 -1.95
N GLY A 40 -4.01 14.12 -1.86
CA GLY A 40 -4.77 14.80 -2.93
C GLY A 40 -3.92 15.69 -3.83
N LYS A 41 -4.02 15.45 -5.16
CA LYS A 41 -3.29 16.20 -6.20
C LYS A 41 -1.74 16.10 -6.10
N ASN A 42 -1.22 15.02 -5.51
CA ASN A 42 0.23 14.79 -5.33
C ASN A 42 0.95 15.91 -4.55
N LEU A 43 0.24 16.57 -3.62
CA LEU A 43 0.81 17.72 -2.91
C LEU A 43 1.82 17.29 -1.82
N ILE A 44 1.61 16.13 -1.21
CA ILE A 44 2.41 15.65 -0.08
C ILE A 44 2.58 14.13 -0.17
N GLU A 45 3.83 13.64 -0.28
CA GLU A 45 4.15 12.23 -0.10
C GLU A 45 3.80 11.81 1.35
N LEU A 46 2.97 10.79 1.50
CA LEU A 46 2.55 10.25 2.79
C LEU A 46 3.48 9.12 3.23
N CYS A 47 3.75 8.19 2.32
CA CYS A 47 4.69 7.09 2.54
C CYS A 47 5.22 6.50 1.23
N THR A 48 6.32 5.75 1.34
CA THR A 48 6.85 4.88 0.29
C THR A 48 6.96 3.45 0.79
N PHE A 49 6.84 2.49 -0.12
CA PHE A 49 6.91 1.06 0.15
C PHE A 49 7.20 0.30 -1.14
N LYS A 50 7.47 -1.00 -1.04
CA LYS A 50 7.84 -1.82 -2.20
C LYS A 50 6.84 -2.90 -2.50
N ALA A 51 6.83 -3.33 -3.75
CA ALA A 51 6.22 -4.57 -4.18
C ALA A 51 7.26 -5.39 -4.94
N ARG A 52 7.49 -6.64 -4.51
CA ARG A 52 8.43 -7.56 -5.15
C ARG A 52 7.71 -8.82 -5.57
N ALA A 53 8.00 -9.29 -6.77
CA ALA A 53 7.58 -10.60 -7.27
C ALA A 53 8.80 -11.50 -7.45
N THR A 54 8.77 -12.67 -6.85
CA THR A 54 9.79 -13.70 -6.98
C THR A 54 9.13 -15.02 -7.36
N SER A 55 9.69 -15.73 -8.34
CA SER A 55 9.28 -17.11 -8.59
C SER A 55 9.84 -18.01 -7.51
N ASP A 56 8.99 -18.87 -6.95
CA ASP A 56 9.42 -19.91 -6.01
C ASP A 56 9.98 -21.13 -6.77
N SER A 57 10.63 -22.04 -6.03
CA SER A 57 11.19 -23.27 -6.57
C SER A 57 10.14 -24.28 -7.07
N SER A 58 8.85 -24.04 -6.78
CA SER A 58 7.71 -24.81 -7.29
C SER A 58 7.06 -24.21 -8.53
N GLY A 59 7.56 -23.07 -9.04
CA GLY A 59 7.02 -22.39 -10.21
C GLY A 59 5.83 -21.48 -9.93
N HIS A 60 5.44 -21.28 -8.66
CA HIS A 60 4.45 -20.28 -8.30
C HIS A 60 5.11 -18.90 -8.10
N THR A 61 4.31 -17.86 -8.28
CA THR A 61 4.78 -16.49 -8.02
C THR A 61 4.48 -16.12 -6.58
N HIS A 62 5.54 -15.76 -5.84
CA HIS A 62 5.44 -15.16 -4.53
C HIS A 62 5.54 -13.64 -4.65
N ILE A 63 4.50 -12.95 -4.19
CA ILE A 63 4.42 -11.50 -4.22
C ILE A 63 4.47 -10.98 -2.79
N VAL A 64 5.45 -10.13 -2.52
CA VAL A 64 5.59 -9.40 -1.26
C VAL A 64 5.25 -7.93 -1.51
N VAL A 65 4.25 -7.40 -0.81
CA VAL A 65 3.87 -5.97 -0.93
C VAL A 65 3.85 -5.33 0.44
N GLY A 66 4.39 -4.13 0.56
CA GLY A 66 4.43 -3.36 1.79
C GLY A 66 5.84 -3.20 2.33
N GLY A 67 5.97 -3.14 3.66
CA GLY A 67 7.19 -2.65 4.31
C GLY A 67 7.34 -1.14 4.07
N LEU A 68 6.93 -0.33 5.05
CA LEU A 68 7.07 1.12 4.94
C LEU A 68 8.56 1.49 4.93
N ASP A 69 9.02 2.11 3.85
CA ASP A 69 10.38 2.63 3.71
C ASP A 69 10.46 4.05 4.28
N THR A 70 9.53 4.92 3.88
CA THR A 70 9.37 6.28 4.41
C THR A 70 7.93 6.49 4.85
N TYR A 71 7.72 7.29 5.88
CA TYR A 71 6.39 7.67 6.34
C TYR A 71 6.40 8.99 7.10
N LYS A 72 5.30 9.75 6.99
CA LYS A 72 5.09 10.96 7.79
C LYS A 72 4.32 10.66 9.05
N THR A 73 4.71 11.31 10.14
CA THR A 73 3.99 11.23 11.42
C THR A 73 3.39 12.58 11.78
N SER A 74 2.19 12.57 12.37
CA SER A 74 1.52 13.74 12.93
C SER A 74 1.34 13.56 14.43
N GLN A 75 1.37 14.69 15.14
CA GLN A 75 1.11 14.77 16.56
C GLN A 75 0.39 16.09 16.84
N GLU A 76 -0.87 16.00 17.25
CA GLU A 76 -1.64 17.20 17.58
C GLU A 76 -1.15 17.79 18.89
N LYS A 77 -0.92 19.11 18.90
CA LYS A 77 -0.57 19.83 20.11
C LYS A 77 -1.85 20.15 20.86
N TYR A 78 -1.93 19.80 22.14
CA TYR A 78 -3.02 20.20 23.00
C TYR A 78 -2.59 21.39 23.86
N MET A 79 -3.26 22.54 23.69
CA MET A 79 -2.97 23.79 24.43
C MET A 79 -1.48 24.21 24.40
N GLY A 80 -0.80 24.01 23.26
CA GLY A 80 0.62 24.36 23.10
C GLY A 80 1.62 23.30 23.58
N PHE A 81 1.16 22.27 24.27
CA PHE A 81 2.00 21.15 24.71
C PHE A 81 2.01 20.04 23.65
N ILE A 82 3.20 19.52 23.37
CA ILE A 82 3.35 18.29 22.58
C ILE A 82 3.12 17.12 23.55
N PRO A 83 2.03 16.34 23.40
CA PRO A 83 1.81 15.21 24.28
C PRO A 83 2.96 14.20 24.14
N VAL A 84 3.47 13.70 25.26
CA VAL A 84 4.35 12.52 25.28
C VAL A 84 3.47 11.29 25.02
N GLY A 85 3.26 10.97 23.75
CA GLY A 85 2.41 9.87 23.31
C GLY A 85 2.79 9.40 21.90
N PRO A 86 2.28 8.23 21.48
CA PRO A 86 2.59 7.67 20.16
C PRO A 86 2.17 8.64 19.05
N LYS A 87 3.07 8.88 18.10
CA LYS A 87 2.78 9.70 16.92
C LYS A 87 1.97 8.88 15.94
N LEU A 88 0.97 9.50 15.30
CA LEU A 88 0.15 8.83 14.30
C LEU A 88 0.87 8.85 12.95
N ILE A 89 0.93 7.72 12.26
CA ILE A 89 1.42 7.67 10.88
C ILE A 89 0.32 8.21 9.97
N THR A 90 0.60 9.32 9.28
CA THR A 90 -0.33 9.92 8.33
C THR A 90 -0.44 9.01 7.11
N GLY A 91 -1.67 8.69 6.67
CA GLY A 91 -1.88 7.78 5.54
C GLY A 91 -1.92 6.30 5.89
N MET A 92 -1.79 5.90 7.17
CA MET A 92 -1.70 4.49 7.54
C MET A 92 -2.96 3.68 7.23
N ALA A 93 -4.15 4.26 7.39
CA ALA A 93 -5.41 3.58 7.07
C ALA A 93 -5.52 3.30 5.56
N GLN A 94 -5.10 4.26 4.75
CA GLN A 94 -5.06 4.23 3.29
C GLN A 94 -4.07 3.17 2.81
N TYR A 95 -2.87 3.18 3.38
CA TYR A 95 -1.86 2.18 3.15
C TYR A 95 -2.38 0.76 3.45
N LYS A 96 -3.01 0.55 4.61
CA LYS A 96 -3.62 -0.76 4.95
C LYS A 96 -4.73 -1.17 3.98
N ASN A 97 -5.60 -0.24 3.60
CA ASN A 97 -6.68 -0.51 2.65
C ASN A 97 -6.13 -0.88 1.26
N PHE A 98 -5.12 -0.15 0.81
CA PHE A 98 -4.41 -0.45 -0.43
C PHE A 98 -3.82 -1.86 -0.41
N LEU A 99 -3.06 -2.22 0.64
CA LEU A 99 -2.46 -3.56 0.77
C LEU A 99 -3.51 -4.68 0.76
N ASN A 100 -4.60 -4.49 1.51
CA ASN A 100 -5.70 -5.45 1.53
C ASN A 100 -6.39 -5.58 0.17
N GLY A 101 -6.57 -4.47 -0.54
CA GLY A 101 -7.13 -4.43 -1.88
C GLY A 101 -6.25 -5.15 -2.90
N VAL A 102 -4.95 -4.89 -2.87
CA VAL A 102 -3.95 -5.57 -3.72
C VAL A 102 -3.95 -7.07 -3.44
N SER A 103 -3.94 -7.48 -2.17
CA SER A 103 -4.00 -8.91 -1.81
C SER A 103 -5.25 -9.58 -2.37
N LYS A 104 -6.44 -8.99 -2.21
CA LYS A 104 -7.69 -9.53 -2.75
C LYS A 104 -7.66 -9.63 -4.28
N LEU A 105 -7.16 -8.59 -4.95
CA LEU A 105 -7.10 -8.54 -6.41
C LEU A 105 -6.12 -9.57 -6.98
N LEU A 106 -4.95 -9.74 -6.35
CA LEU A 106 -3.97 -10.73 -6.75
C LEU A 106 -4.51 -12.15 -6.56
N THR A 107 -5.09 -12.45 -5.41
CA THR A 107 -5.74 -13.75 -5.17
C THR A 107 -6.86 -14.01 -6.17
N ALA A 108 -7.72 -13.02 -6.46
CA ALA A 108 -8.81 -13.19 -7.42
C ALA A 108 -8.33 -13.43 -8.87
N ARG A 109 -7.14 -12.95 -9.24
CA ARG A 109 -6.56 -13.13 -10.58
C ARG A 109 -5.75 -14.42 -10.69
N ASP A 110 -5.03 -14.78 -9.65
CA ASP A 110 -4.22 -15.98 -9.57
C ASP A 110 -4.35 -16.58 -8.17
N ASN A 111 -5.18 -17.62 -8.07
CA ASN A 111 -5.40 -18.35 -6.80
C ASN A 111 -4.17 -19.15 -6.34
N THR A 112 -3.17 -19.33 -7.21
CA THR A 112 -1.92 -20.05 -6.89
C THR A 112 -0.82 -19.10 -6.42
N ALA A 113 -0.96 -17.80 -6.67
CA ALA A 113 -0.03 -16.79 -6.20
C ALA A 113 -0.06 -16.69 -4.68
N GLN A 114 1.12 -16.75 -4.07
CA GLN A 114 1.27 -16.48 -2.65
C GLN A 114 1.46 -14.98 -2.46
N VAL A 115 0.64 -14.35 -1.63
CA VAL A 115 0.75 -12.91 -1.32
C VAL A 115 1.12 -12.74 0.14
N THR A 116 2.19 -11.99 0.40
CA THR A 116 2.64 -11.64 1.75
C THR A 116 2.64 -10.13 1.91
N ILE A 117 1.96 -9.65 2.95
CA ILE A 117 2.03 -8.24 3.36
C ILE A 117 3.23 -8.07 4.27
N ALA A 118 4.24 -7.32 3.81
CA ALA A 118 5.41 -7.03 4.63
C ALA A 118 5.04 -6.05 5.76
N GLN A 119 5.48 -6.38 6.98
CA GLN A 119 5.32 -5.50 8.14
C GLN A 119 6.30 -4.32 8.06
N ALA A 120 5.95 -3.20 8.70
CA ALA A 120 6.88 -2.09 8.88
C ALA A 120 8.05 -2.56 9.76
N ALA A 121 9.27 -2.22 9.35
CA ALA A 121 10.49 -2.50 10.10
C ALA A 121 10.61 -1.62 11.36
#